data_AF-A0A7V9TRW0-F1
#
_entry.id   AF-A0A7V9TRW0-F1
#
_cell.length_a   1.000
_cell.length_b   1.000
_cell.length_c   1.000
_cell.angle_alpha   90.00
_cell.angle_beta   90.00
_cell.angle_gamma   90.00
#
_symmetry.space_group_name_H-M   'P 1'
#
loop_
_entity.id
_entity.type
_entity.pdbx_description
1 polymer ?
#
loop_
_entity_poly.entity_id
_entity_poly.type
_entity_poly.pdbx_seq_one_letter_code
_entity_poly.pdbx_strand_id
1 'polypeptide(L)'
;MHEYQIFEYYPVTTAQVKAVADDTRHRVSRVHDLVSQVESAHRVAVEAVEGQLEDSVANAPTDTVSTGSAINQTAEFAAACLEYFGTAIAVFNIDSSDPRSVLKLNSAYTIASYDGFGVPSPPTEPGATAADRQRAHDDYLNDYAAARNALLGTLRAEYARLDKELDDSASEIGQMLERGPNNSDVRTLWQAGALPPYAVLVYPSGGLEDLPLPPSVGRELVVYLFAHPDQFSVAEYNQMLTKLDDASLATMLDGYEQALRDAGTLDGDTNDLYREWIWWTLLTGMGPSDVVSRAQQEGVTAGTFDKLEGLEIVRGEDGRPFFLLDGSHDARDVARLTELMNGRQPSLSDGRRDGNDWSYDGPLWFDSDAELVANNGGALIATPEGTLMAAPGPSSIGIPNITDLFSAKGGTTWGEIFVTQGSNDDPQQRLRDIVTEGELNDVELTQLLGHERIHSEQWAALGYARFIYEYLREGTDGCHNRFEEEAGLPEGGYSCQ
;
A
#
# COMPACT_ATOMS: atom_id res chain seq x y z
N MET A 1 27.08 39.26 16.03
CA MET A 1 25.87 39.64 16.77
C MET A 1 25.11 40.62 15.91
N HIS A 2 23.95 40.24 15.39
CA HIS A 2 23.07 41.17 14.68
C HIS A 2 22.61 42.24 15.67
N GLU A 3 22.86 43.50 15.34
CA GLU A 3 22.88 44.63 16.29
C GLU A 3 21.49 44.97 16.91
N TYR A 4 20.43 44.23 16.57
CA TYR A 4 19.05 44.53 16.99
C TYR A 4 18.18 43.30 17.28
N GLN A 5 18.74 42.23 17.88
CA GLN A 5 17.92 41.16 18.45
C GLN A 5 17.37 41.63 19.81
N ILE A 6 16.07 41.94 19.87
CA ILE A 6 15.41 42.44 21.09
C ILE A 6 14.61 41.36 21.83
N PHE A 7 14.26 40.27 21.15
CA PHE A 7 13.59 39.09 21.70
C PHE A 7 14.44 37.85 21.51
N GLU A 8 14.47 37.01 22.55
CA GLU A 8 15.19 35.75 22.54
C GLU A 8 14.38 34.68 21.79
N TYR A 9 15.09 33.82 21.06
CA TYR A 9 14.50 32.63 20.47
C TYR A 9 14.41 31.55 21.56
N TYR A 10 13.48 30.60 21.38
CA TYR A 10 13.48 29.40 22.20
C TYR A 10 14.78 28.63 21.94
N PRO A 11 15.52 28.21 22.99
CA PRO A 11 16.89 27.70 22.85
C PRO A 11 16.96 26.34 22.15
N VAL A 12 15.85 25.58 22.14
CA VAL A 12 15.74 24.32 21.41
C VAL A 12 15.12 24.58 20.06
N THR A 13 15.73 24.03 19.01
CA THR A 13 15.21 24.13 17.64
C THR A 13 14.28 22.97 17.31
N THR A 14 13.35 23.18 16.38
CA THR A 14 12.49 22.10 15.84
C THR A 14 13.29 20.93 15.31
N ALA A 15 14.45 21.18 14.67
CA ALA A 15 15.34 20.12 14.18
C ALA A 15 15.91 19.25 15.32
N GLN A 16 16.24 19.84 16.47
CA GLN A 16 16.71 19.08 17.63
C GLN A 16 15.59 18.23 18.23
N VAL A 17 14.36 18.75 18.31
CA VAL A 17 13.21 17.98 18.80
C VAL A 17 12.89 16.83 17.84
N LYS A 18 12.87 17.08 16.53
CA LYS A 18 12.66 16.05 15.51
C LYS A 18 13.72 14.95 15.59
N ALA A 19 14.99 15.31 15.75
CA ALA A 19 16.05 14.31 15.91
C ALA A 19 15.86 13.40 17.14
N VAL A 20 15.29 13.91 18.23
CA VAL A 20 14.96 13.10 19.42
C VAL A 20 13.74 12.21 19.17
N ALA A 21 12.73 12.72 18.46
CA ALA A 21 11.58 11.91 18.05
C ALA A 21 12.03 10.76 17.14
N ASP A 22 12.87 11.04 16.14
CA ASP A 22 13.43 10.06 15.22
C ASP A 22 14.30 9.01 15.95
N ASP A 23 15.17 9.42 16.89
CA ASP A 23 15.93 8.47 17.72
C ASP A 23 15.02 7.58 18.56
N THR A 24 13.91 8.13 19.06
CA THR A 24 12.91 7.35 19.80
C THR A 24 12.27 6.28 18.91
N ARG A 25 11.79 6.64 17.71
CA ARG A 25 11.22 5.68 16.74
C ARG A 25 12.24 4.64 16.29
N HIS A 26 13.48 5.04 16.03
CA HIS A 26 14.53 4.11 15.62
C HIS A 26 14.82 3.04 16.68
N ARG A 27 14.81 3.41 17.97
CA ARG A 27 14.96 2.43 19.07
C ARG A 27 13.78 1.46 19.15
N VAL A 28 12.59 1.91 18.78
CA VAL A 28 11.36 1.11 18.79
C VAL A 28 11.33 0.10 17.66
N SER A 29 11.80 0.48 16.47
CA SER A 29 11.99 -0.47 15.36
C SER A 29 12.84 -1.67 15.79
N ARG A 30 13.86 -1.48 16.61
CA ARG A 30 14.64 -2.60 17.18
C ARG A 30 13.86 -3.49 18.15
N VAL A 31 12.87 -2.94 18.87
CA VAL A 31 11.96 -3.73 19.71
C VAL A 31 11.03 -4.54 18.82
N HIS A 32 10.52 -3.95 17.74
CA HIS A 32 9.71 -4.64 16.75
C HIS A 32 10.47 -5.83 16.13
N ASP A 33 11.71 -5.61 15.68
CA ASP A 33 12.56 -6.67 15.12
C ASP A 33 12.74 -7.85 16.10
N LEU A 34 12.89 -7.55 17.39
CA LEU A 34 13.01 -8.57 18.43
C LEU A 34 11.70 -9.33 18.62
N VAL A 35 10.55 -8.65 18.60
CA VAL A 35 9.23 -9.29 18.68
C VAL A 35 9.00 -10.21 17.48
N SER A 36 9.25 -9.73 16.27
CA SER A 36 9.13 -10.53 15.04
C SER A 36 10.08 -11.74 15.05
N GLN A 37 11.30 -11.60 15.56
CA GLN A 37 12.22 -12.71 15.76
C GLN A 37 11.69 -13.74 16.76
N VAL A 38 11.07 -13.29 17.86
CA VAL A 38 10.43 -14.18 18.84
C VAL A 38 9.29 -14.95 18.19
N GLU A 39 8.40 -14.29 17.44
CA GLU A 39 7.29 -14.93 16.74
C GLU A 39 7.77 -15.94 15.68
N SER A 40 8.76 -15.57 14.87
CA SER A 40 9.34 -16.44 13.85
C SER A 40 9.99 -17.69 14.45
N ALA A 41 10.83 -17.51 15.48
CA ALA A 41 11.44 -18.64 16.19
C ALA A 41 10.39 -19.51 16.88
N HIS A 42 9.31 -18.90 17.36
CA HIS A 42 8.22 -19.62 18.00
C HIS A 42 7.38 -20.45 17.01
N ARG A 43 7.12 -19.93 15.81
CA ARG A 43 6.40 -20.65 14.75
C ARG A 43 7.09 -21.96 14.38
N VAL A 44 8.41 -21.92 14.21
CA VAL A 44 9.24 -23.13 13.97
C VAL A 44 9.12 -24.13 15.13
N ALA A 45 8.97 -23.64 16.37
CA ALA A 45 8.78 -24.50 17.53
C ALA A 45 7.38 -25.13 17.58
N VAL A 46 6.33 -24.41 17.15
CA VAL A 46 4.96 -24.94 17.03
C VAL A 46 4.90 -26.05 15.99
N GLU A 47 5.48 -25.81 14.80
CA GLU A 47 5.56 -26.81 13.72
C GLU A 47 6.30 -28.08 14.15
N ALA A 48 7.24 -27.98 15.09
CA ALA A 48 8.01 -29.11 15.59
C ALA A 48 7.30 -29.99 16.64
N VAL A 49 6.17 -29.54 17.23
CA VAL A 49 5.49 -30.23 18.36
C VAL A 49 4.09 -30.79 18.01
N GLU A 50 3.82 -30.97 16.72
CA GLU A 50 2.54 -31.34 16.12
C GLU A 50 1.72 -32.34 16.98
N GLY A 51 0.55 -31.91 17.45
CA GLY A 51 -0.50 -32.76 18.05
C GLY A 51 -0.47 -33.01 19.56
N GLN A 52 0.55 -32.57 20.34
CA GLN A 52 0.58 -32.82 21.80
C GLN A 52 0.68 -31.59 22.71
N LEU A 53 1.27 -30.48 22.23
CA LEU A 53 1.50 -29.28 23.04
C LEU A 53 1.08 -27.99 22.33
N GLU A 54 0.36 -28.11 21.21
CA GLU A 54 0.10 -27.03 20.27
C GLU A 54 -0.51 -25.79 20.92
N ASP A 55 -1.58 -25.93 21.72
CA ASP A 55 -2.22 -24.79 22.39
C ASP A 55 -1.30 -24.07 23.39
N SER A 56 -0.49 -24.82 24.15
CA SER A 56 0.38 -24.22 25.18
C SER A 56 1.64 -23.63 24.58
N VAL A 57 2.13 -24.21 23.49
CA VAL A 57 3.25 -23.67 22.74
C VAL A 57 2.75 -22.44 21.99
N ALA A 58 1.74 -22.54 21.13
CA ALA A 58 1.22 -21.44 20.30
C ALA A 58 0.88 -20.14 21.05
N ASN A 59 0.46 -20.23 22.32
CA ASN A 59 0.14 -19.06 23.14
C ASN A 59 1.32 -18.51 23.97
N ALA A 60 2.47 -19.20 23.99
CA ALA A 60 3.64 -18.77 24.75
C ALA A 60 4.20 -17.39 24.37
N PRO A 61 4.19 -16.92 23.09
CA PRO A 61 4.73 -15.61 22.75
C PRO A 61 3.75 -14.48 23.07
N THR A 62 2.47 -14.75 23.33
CA THR A 62 1.39 -13.74 23.43
C THR A 62 1.72 -12.60 24.40
N ASP A 63 2.22 -12.90 25.61
CA ASP A 63 2.58 -11.86 26.59
C ASP A 63 3.76 -11.01 26.13
N THR A 64 4.73 -11.62 25.43
CA THR A 64 5.92 -10.93 24.91
C THR A 64 5.54 -10.02 23.74
N VAL A 65 4.74 -10.53 22.81
CA VAL A 65 4.21 -9.77 21.66
C VAL A 65 3.34 -8.62 22.15
N SER A 66 2.42 -8.87 23.08
CA SER A 66 1.57 -7.84 23.67
C SER A 66 2.39 -6.76 24.38
N THR A 67 3.43 -7.13 25.12
CA THR A 67 4.32 -6.18 25.80
C THR A 67 5.12 -5.36 24.78
N GLY A 68 5.65 -6.01 23.74
CA GLY A 68 6.37 -5.35 22.65
C GLY A 68 5.50 -4.34 21.90
N SER A 69 4.26 -4.72 21.58
CA SER A 69 3.26 -3.84 20.97
C SER A 69 2.91 -2.64 21.85
N ALA A 70 2.72 -2.83 23.16
CA ALA A 70 2.47 -1.74 24.10
C ALA A 70 3.66 -0.76 24.22
N ILE A 71 4.90 -1.28 24.20
CA ILE A 71 6.11 -0.44 24.17
C ILE A 71 6.17 0.36 22.86
N ASN A 72 5.89 -0.27 21.73
CA ASN A 72 5.83 0.37 20.42
C ASN A 72 4.81 1.52 20.42
N GLN A 73 3.57 1.24 20.81
CA GLN A 73 2.50 2.23 20.95
C GLN A 73 2.89 3.40 21.85
N THR A 74 3.52 3.14 22.99
CA THR A 74 3.89 4.21 23.93
C THR A 74 4.99 5.10 23.37
N ALA A 75 5.97 4.51 22.70
CA ALA A 75 7.12 5.24 22.21
C ALA A 75 6.82 6.00 20.90
N GLU A 76 6.00 5.45 20.01
CA GLU A 76 5.47 6.19 18.85
C GLU A 76 4.61 7.39 19.29
N PHE A 77 3.80 7.20 20.33
CA PHE A 77 2.99 8.28 20.89
C PHE A 77 3.86 9.39 21.48
N ALA A 78 4.92 9.01 22.20
CA ALA A 78 5.87 9.96 22.75
C ALA A 78 6.65 10.71 21.66
N ALA A 79 7.09 10.02 20.61
CA ALA A 79 7.75 10.63 19.46
C ALA A 79 6.81 11.64 18.75
N ALA A 80 5.54 11.28 18.55
CA ALA A 80 4.55 12.17 17.97
C ALA A 80 4.25 13.39 18.86
N CYS A 81 4.18 13.22 20.17
CA CYS A 81 4.06 14.35 21.10
C CYS A 81 5.25 15.32 20.98
N LEU A 82 6.47 14.79 20.82
CA LEU A 82 7.66 15.62 20.59
C LEU A 82 7.57 16.36 19.25
N GLU A 83 7.17 15.70 18.16
CA GLU A 83 7.01 16.37 16.87
C GLU A 83 5.93 17.45 16.90
N TYR A 84 4.80 17.20 17.55
CA TYR A 84 3.74 18.19 17.71
C TYR A 84 4.24 19.43 18.49
N PHE A 85 5.04 19.23 19.56
CA PHE A 85 5.71 20.34 20.25
C PHE A 85 6.75 21.05 19.36
N GLY A 86 7.45 20.30 18.52
CA GLY A 86 8.39 20.84 17.53
C GLY A 86 7.73 21.85 16.58
N THR A 87 6.48 21.61 16.19
CA THR A 87 5.67 22.57 15.40
C THR A 87 5.39 23.85 16.19
N ALA A 88 5.06 23.76 17.47
CA ALA A 88 4.87 24.95 18.31
C ALA A 88 6.15 25.78 18.45
N ILE A 89 7.31 25.14 18.60
CA ILE A 89 8.62 25.81 18.58
C ILE A 89 8.87 26.49 17.23
N ALA A 90 8.51 25.84 16.12
CA ALA A 90 8.68 26.42 14.78
C ALA A 90 7.84 27.69 14.63
N VAL A 91 6.57 27.64 15.05
CA VAL A 91 5.65 28.78 15.07
C VAL A 91 6.21 29.93 15.93
N PHE A 92 6.65 29.64 17.16
CA PHE A 92 7.24 30.62 18.06
C PHE A 92 8.47 31.31 17.45
N ASN A 93 9.42 30.54 16.92
CA ASN A 93 10.70 31.05 16.45
C ASN A 93 10.63 31.67 15.04
N ILE A 94 10.04 30.97 14.07
CA ILE A 94 10.25 31.22 12.62
C ILE A 94 8.92 31.29 11.84
N ASP A 95 8.07 30.25 11.91
CA ASP A 95 7.14 29.86 10.85
C ASP A 95 5.65 30.19 11.12
N SER A 96 5.34 31.06 12.09
CA SER A 96 3.95 31.44 12.34
C SER A 96 3.30 32.10 11.11
N SER A 97 2.17 31.55 10.64
CA SER A 97 1.29 32.13 9.61
C SER A 97 0.37 33.22 10.17
N ASP A 98 0.08 33.16 11.47
CA ASP A 98 -0.43 34.25 12.30
C ASP A 98 0.69 35.31 12.45
N PRO A 99 0.43 36.63 12.45
CA PRO A 99 1.28 37.56 11.73
C PRO A 99 2.68 37.79 12.31
N ARG A 100 3.09 37.14 13.41
CA ARG A 100 4.36 37.39 14.10
C ARG A 100 4.93 36.12 14.74
N SER A 101 6.17 35.79 14.41
CA SER A 101 7.10 34.91 15.13
C SER A 101 8.22 35.77 15.74
N VAL A 102 9.07 35.23 16.63
CA VAL A 102 10.22 35.97 17.20
C VAL A 102 11.11 36.56 16.10
N LEU A 103 11.35 35.83 15.00
CA LEU A 103 12.06 36.33 13.83
C LEU A 103 11.38 37.57 13.23
N LYS A 104 10.05 37.51 13.03
CA LYS A 104 9.27 38.63 12.48
C LYS A 104 9.22 39.83 13.45
N LEU A 105 9.17 39.60 14.76
CA LEU A 105 9.21 40.65 15.78
C LEU A 105 10.55 41.39 15.77
N ASN A 106 11.66 40.65 15.77
CA ASN A 106 13.01 41.22 15.68
C ASN A 106 13.21 41.96 14.35
N SER A 107 12.69 41.42 13.24
CA SER A 107 12.73 42.07 11.93
C SER A 107 11.92 43.37 11.90
N ALA A 108 10.72 43.38 12.48
CA ALA A 108 9.87 44.57 12.56
C ALA A 108 10.54 45.70 13.36
N TYR A 109 11.17 45.38 14.50
CA TYR A 109 11.93 46.36 15.26
C TYR A 109 13.13 46.91 14.48
N THR A 110 13.87 46.02 13.81
CA THR A 110 15.03 46.40 12.99
C THR A 110 14.62 47.36 11.86
N ILE A 111 13.56 47.03 11.12
CA ILE A 111 13.01 47.87 10.04
C ILE A 111 12.57 49.22 10.59
N ALA A 112 11.81 49.25 11.69
CA ALA A 112 11.36 50.50 12.28
C ALA A 112 12.53 51.35 12.81
N SER A 113 13.57 50.73 13.36
CA SER A 113 14.77 51.44 13.81
C SER A 113 15.52 52.11 12.65
N TYR A 114 15.55 51.49 11.46
CA TYR A 114 16.14 52.10 10.27
C TYR A 114 15.30 53.26 9.72
N ASP A 115 13.98 53.22 9.89
CA ASP A 115 13.04 54.26 9.47
C ASP A 115 12.84 55.38 10.52
N GLY A 116 13.70 55.45 11.53
CA GLY A 116 13.56 56.44 12.62
C GLY A 116 12.26 56.28 13.41
N PHE A 117 11.68 55.08 13.42
CA PHE A 117 10.34 54.76 13.93
C PHE A 117 9.23 55.59 13.28
N GLY A 118 9.42 56.03 12.04
CA GLY A 118 8.49 56.89 11.30
C GLY A 118 8.51 58.36 11.75
N VAL A 119 9.45 58.75 12.62
CA VAL A 119 9.60 60.14 13.07
C VAL A 119 10.43 60.91 12.04
N PRO A 120 9.88 61.96 11.41
CA PRO A 120 10.62 62.72 10.39
C PRO A 120 11.84 63.40 11.02
N SER A 121 12.95 63.42 10.30
CA SER A 121 14.16 64.12 10.75
C SER A 121 13.88 65.61 11.00
N PRO A 122 14.52 66.24 12.00
CA PRO A 122 14.27 67.63 12.33
C PRO A 122 14.58 68.54 11.11
N PRO A 123 13.71 69.51 10.79
CA PRO A 123 13.86 70.32 9.60
C PRO A 123 15.12 71.19 9.68
N THR A 124 15.89 71.23 8.58
CA THR A 124 17.08 72.09 8.44
C THR A 124 16.75 73.37 7.69
N GLU A 125 15.85 74.18 8.24
CA GLU A 125 15.44 75.42 7.56
C GLU A 125 16.57 76.45 7.47
N PRO A 126 16.84 77.02 6.28
CA PRO A 126 17.78 78.12 6.11
C PRO A 126 17.29 79.36 6.89
N GLY A 127 18.08 79.81 7.86
CA GLY A 127 17.78 81.02 8.66
C GLY A 127 17.30 80.76 10.10
N ALA A 128 17.06 79.51 10.50
CA ALA A 128 16.76 79.17 11.88
C ALA A 128 17.87 79.59 12.84
N THR A 129 17.53 80.04 14.06
CA THR A 129 18.54 80.33 15.08
C THR A 129 19.12 79.02 15.65
N ALA A 130 20.23 79.10 16.39
CA ALA A 130 20.76 77.93 17.10
C ALA A 130 19.77 77.38 18.13
N ALA A 131 18.98 78.25 18.76
CA ALA A 131 17.95 77.85 19.73
C ALA A 131 16.78 77.11 19.07
N ASP A 132 16.37 77.53 17.87
CA ASP A 132 15.29 76.85 17.11
C ASP A 132 15.74 75.46 16.66
N ARG A 133 16.99 75.34 16.17
CA ARG A 133 17.57 74.04 15.82
C ARG A 133 17.68 73.10 17.03
N GLN A 134 18.10 73.62 18.18
CA GLN A 134 18.15 72.82 19.41
C GLN A 134 16.77 72.32 19.82
N ARG A 135 15.75 73.21 19.79
CA ARG A 135 14.38 72.83 20.11
C ARG A 135 13.84 71.75 19.19
N ALA A 136 13.99 71.92 17.87
CA ALA A 136 13.54 70.93 16.89
C ALA A 136 14.25 69.56 17.06
N HIS A 137 15.53 69.57 17.43
CA HIS A 137 16.27 68.35 17.74
C HIS A 137 15.78 67.69 19.03
N ASP A 138 15.53 68.45 20.10
CA ASP A 138 15.00 67.93 21.36
C ASP A 138 13.58 67.35 21.16
N ASP A 139 12.73 68.03 20.37
CA ASP A 139 11.40 67.54 19.98
C ASP A 139 11.51 66.23 19.19
N TYR A 140 12.40 66.16 18.19
CA TYR A 140 12.68 64.92 17.45
C TYR A 140 13.10 63.76 18.37
N LEU A 141 14.01 64.00 19.33
CA LEU A 141 14.46 62.96 20.25
C LEU A 141 13.31 62.46 21.16
N ASN A 142 12.44 63.36 21.61
CA ASN A 142 11.27 63.00 22.41
C ASN A 142 10.27 62.18 21.60
N ASP A 143 9.96 62.60 20.37
CA ASP A 143 9.05 61.89 19.46
C ASP A 143 9.61 60.53 19.07
N TYR A 144 10.92 60.45 18.74
CA TYR A 144 11.62 59.20 18.46
C TYR A 144 11.56 58.24 19.65
N ALA A 145 11.82 58.73 20.87
CA ALA A 145 11.73 57.91 22.07
C ALA A 145 10.29 57.43 22.32
N ALA A 146 9.29 58.28 22.11
CA ALA A 146 7.88 57.93 22.25
C ALA A 146 7.44 56.86 21.23
N ALA A 147 7.77 57.05 19.95
CA ALA A 147 7.46 56.11 18.87
C ALA A 147 8.16 54.76 19.10
N ARG A 148 9.45 54.77 19.45
CA ARG A 148 10.20 53.56 19.83
C ARG A 148 9.53 52.81 20.98
N ASN A 149 9.17 53.51 22.05
CA ASN A 149 8.56 52.89 23.23
C ASN A 149 7.16 52.33 22.91
N ALA A 150 6.37 53.01 22.07
CA ALA A 150 5.07 52.53 21.62
C ALA A 150 5.18 51.24 20.79
N LEU A 151 6.12 51.19 19.84
CA LEU A 151 6.39 49.97 19.08
C LEU A 151 6.88 48.84 20.00
N LEU A 152 7.83 49.10 20.89
CA LEU A 152 8.31 48.11 21.86
C LEU A 152 7.19 47.57 22.75
N GLY A 153 6.25 48.42 23.19
CA GLY A 153 5.08 47.97 23.93
C GLY A 153 4.23 46.98 23.13
N THR A 154 3.99 47.27 21.86
CA THR A 154 3.24 46.38 20.95
C THR A 154 3.98 45.06 20.72
N LEU A 155 5.28 45.12 20.40
CA LEU A 155 6.06 43.91 20.14
C LEU A 155 6.22 43.03 21.38
N ARG A 156 6.33 43.61 22.58
CA ARG A 156 6.37 42.87 23.85
C ARG A 156 5.05 42.16 24.16
N ALA A 157 3.92 42.79 23.85
CA ALA A 157 2.61 42.15 24.03
C ALA A 157 2.47 40.91 23.13
N GLU A 158 2.93 41.00 21.88
CA GLU A 158 2.95 39.86 20.96
C GLU A 158 3.94 38.78 21.39
N TYR A 159 5.14 39.16 21.83
CA TYR A 159 6.10 38.20 22.38
C TYR A 159 5.51 37.44 23.57
N ALA A 160 4.85 38.13 24.51
CA ALA A 160 4.20 37.51 25.65
C ALA A 160 3.04 36.57 25.26
N ARG A 161 2.34 36.87 24.16
CA ARG A 161 1.32 35.97 23.59
C ARG A 161 1.96 34.70 23.05
N LEU A 162 3.01 34.81 22.23
CA LEU A 162 3.75 33.67 21.68
C LEU A 162 4.33 32.80 22.80
N ASP A 163 4.90 33.43 23.83
CA ASP A 163 5.46 32.76 25.01
C ASP A 163 4.39 31.94 25.74
N LYS A 164 3.22 32.54 25.97
CA LYS A 164 2.06 31.84 26.53
C LYS A 164 1.58 30.67 25.66
N GLU A 165 1.51 30.84 24.34
CA GLU A 165 1.09 29.78 23.43
C GLU A 165 2.07 28.60 23.43
N LEU A 166 3.37 28.88 23.51
CA LEU A 166 4.40 27.85 23.64
C LEU A 166 4.28 27.11 24.98
N ASP A 167 4.05 27.82 26.08
CA ASP A 167 3.82 27.24 27.41
C ASP A 167 2.55 26.39 27.47
N ASP A 168 1.45 26.87 26.87
CA ASP A 168 0.19 26.12 26.79
C ASP A 168 0.39 24.81 25.99
N SER A 169 1.11 24.88 24.87
CA SER A 169 1.47 23.70 24.07
C SER A 169 2.36 22.72 24.85
N ALA A 170 3.36 23.22 25.58
CA ALA A 170 4.19 22.37 26.44
C ALA A 170 3.38 21.69 27.55
N SER A 171 2.41 22.41 28.15
CA SER A 171 1.52 21.86 29.16
C SER A 171 0.60 20.78 28.59
N GLU A 172 0.00 21.02 27.41
CA GLU A 172 -0.84 20.05 26.72
C GLU A 172 -0.06 18.75 26.43
N ILE A 173 1.15 18.87 25.88
CA ILE A 173 2.03 17.73 25.60
C ILE A 173 2.44 16.98 26.88
N GLY A 174 2.76 17.71 27.94
CA GLY A 174 3.03 17.10 29.25
C GLY A 174 1.87 16.24 29.73
N GLN A 175 0.63 16.74 29.59
CA GLN A 175 -0.55 15.98 29.97
C GLN A 175 -0.84 14.80 29.02
N MET A 176 -0.59 14.94 27.71
CA MET A 176 -0.69 13.82 26.77
C MET A 176 0.26 12.69 27.18
N LEU A 177 1.54 13.01 27.42
CA LEU A 177 2.55 12.03 27.85
C LEU A 177 2.21 11.37 29.19
N GLU A 178 1.65 12.12 30.15
CA GLU A 178 1.20 11.58 31.44
C GLU A 178 0.01 10.61 31.30
N ARG A 179 -0.95 10.91 30.40
CA ARG A 179 -2.09 10.03 30.12
C ARG A 179 -1.69 8.79 29.33
N GLY A 180 -0.64 8.90 28.50
CA GLY A 180 -0.27 7.88 27.53
C GLY A 180 -1.22 7.83 26.32
N PRO A 181 -0.99 6.87 25.40
CA PRO A 181 -1.77 6.77 24.18
C PRO A 181 -3.26 6.51 24.49
N ASN A 182 -4.12 7.36 23.94
CA ASN A 182 -5.57 7.21 23.93
C ASN A 182 -6.14 7.74 22.62
N ASN A 183 -7.33 7.28 22.24
CA ASN A 183 -7.92 7.57 20.92
C ASN A 183 -8.04 9.06 20.62
N SER A 184 -8.35 9.89 21.63
CA SER A 184 -8.50 11.33 21.43
C SER A 184 -7.16 11.96 21.07
N ASP A 185 -6.13 11.71 21.88
CA ASP A 185 -4.81 12.30 21.67
C ASP A 185 -4.14 11.74 20.41
N VAL A 186 -4.30 10.45 20.12
CA VAL A 186 -3.81 9.82 18.87
C VAL A 186 -4.42 10.49 17.63
N ARG A 187 -5.73 10.77 17.63
CA ARG A 187 -6.38 11.49 16.52
C ARG A 187 -5.88 12.93 16.39
N THR A 188 -5.69 13.63 17.51
CA THR A 188 -5.12 14.99 17.51
C THR A 188 -3.73 14.99 16.87
N LEU A 189 -2.85 14.06 17.28
CA LEU A 189 -1.50 13.94 16.73
C LEU A 189 -1.51 13.54 15.25
N TRP A 190 -2.44 12.67 14.84
CA TRP A 190 -2.62 12.28 13.43
C TRP A 190 -3.02 13.46 12.57
N GLN A 191 -4.03 14.22 12.99
CA GLN A 191 -4.52 15.40 12.27
C GLN A 191 -3.48 16.51 12.20
N ALA A 192 -2.63 16.61 13.22
CA ALA A 192 -1.49 17.53 13.23
C ALA A 192 -0.32 17.07 12.33
N GLY A 193 -0.38 15.86 11.76
CA GLY A 193 0.70 15.27 10.96
C GLY A 193 1.94 14.91 11.77
N ALA A 194 1.79 14.69 13.09
CA ALA A 194 2.88 14.35 14.00
C ALA A 194 3.05 12.83 14.19
N LEU A 195 2.06 12.04 13.76
CA LEU A 195 2.17 10.58 13.72
C LEU A 195 2.70 10.13 12.36
N PRO A 196 3.54 9.08 12.33
CA PRO A 196 3.97 8.51 11.07
C PRO A 196 2.79 7.80 10.38
N PRO A 197 2.85 7.59 9.06
CA PRO A 197 1.75 6.97 8.32
C PRO A 197 1.34 5.57 8.80
N TYR A 198 2.30 4.76 9.26
CA TYR A 198 2.06 3.42 9.78
C TYR A 198 1.35 3.42 11.15
N ALA A 199 1.07 4.59 11.75
CA ALA A 199 0.35 4.68 13.01
C ALA A 199 -1.04 4.03 12.96
N VAL A 200 -1.65 3.87 11.79
CA VAL A 200 -2.90 3.10 11.62
C VAL A 200 -2.78 1.64 12.08
N LEU A 201 -1.60 1.04 11.92
CA LEU A 201 -1.33 -0.32 12.41
C LEU A 201 -0.96 -0.35 13.88
N VAL A 202 -0.29 0.71 14.35
CA VAL A 202 0.12 0.84 15.76
C VAL A 202 -1.09 1.09 16.66
N TYR A 203 -2.09 1.85 16.18
CA TYR A 203 -3.30 2.21 16.92
C TYR A 203 -4.58 1.77 16.18
N PRO A 204 -4.83 0.46 16.02
CA PRO A 204 -5.99 -0.05 15.28
C PRO A 204 -7.32 0.32 15.95
N SER A 205 -7.32 0.59 17.26
CA SER A 205 -8.50 1.06 18.00
C SER A 205 -8.67 2.58 17.98
N GLY A 206 -7.71 3.32 17.40
CA GLY A 206 -7.69 4.77 17.34
C GLY A 206 -8.76 5.36 16.43
N GLY A 207 -9.36 4.56 15.53
CA GLY A 207 -10.24 5.05 14.47
C GLY A 207 -9.49 5.93 13.47
N LEU A 208 -8.22 5.61 13.22
CA LEU A 208 -7.40 6.30 12.23
C LEU A 208 -7.76 5.85 10.82
N GLU A 209 -8.29 4.64 10.68
CA GLU A 209 -8.79 4.06 9.45
C GLU A 209 -9.89 4.90 8.79
N ASP A 210 -10.69 5.62 9.57
CA ASP A 210 -11.77 6.47 9.04
C ASP A 210 -11.30 7.89 8.70
N LEU A 211 -10.05 8.23 9.03
CA LEU A 211 -9.50 9.56 8.80
C LEU A 211 -8.68 9.58 7.50
N PRO A 212 -8.82 10.65 6.67
CA PRO A 212 -7.96 10.80 5.51
C PRO A 212 -6.49 10.93 5.95
N LEU A 213 -5.56 10.41 5.15
CA LEU A 213 -4.14 10.71 5.32
C LEU A 213 -3.93 12.20 5.09
N PRO A 214 -3.25 12.92 6.01
CA PRO A 214 -2.75 14.24 5.68
C PRO A 214 -1.85 14.16 4.43
N PRO A 215 -1.89 15.11 3.48
CA PRO A 215 -1.12 15.01 2.23
C PRO A 215 0.40 14.85 2.41
N SER A 216 0.96 15.40 3.49
CA SER A 216 2.38 15.21 3.84
C SER A 216 2.67 13.76 4.26
N VAL A 217 1.74 13.15 4.99
CA VAL A 217 1.82 11.77 5.49
C VAL A 217 1.67 10.78 4.33
N GLY A 218 0.79 11.05 3.35
CA GLY A 218 0.66 10.21 2.15
C GLY A 218 1.97 10.02 1.39
N ARG A 219 2.74 11.10 1.17
CA ARG A 219 4.05 11.01 0.52
C ARG A 219 5.10 10.29 1.37
N GLU A 220 5.13 10.57 2.67
CA GLU A 220 6.04 9.85 3.57
C GLU A 220 5.71 8.36 3.64
N LEU A 221 4.42 8.00 3.56
CA LEU A 221 3.98 6.61 3.52
C LEU A 221 4.52 5.89 2.29
N VAL A 222 4.45 6.53 1.13
CA VAL A 222 5.02 5.99 -0.11
C VAL A 222 6.51 5.72 0.05
N VAL A 223 7.27 6.71 0.55
CA VAL A 223 8.71 6.57 0.77
C VAL A 223 9.01 5.44 1.77
N TYR A 224 8.22 5.34 2.84
CA TYR A 224 8.39 4.33 3.87
C TYR A 224 8.09 2.93 3.35
N LEU A 225 6.93 2.72 2.70
CA LEU A 225 6.54 1.45 2.10
C LEU A 225 7.53 0.99 1.03
N PHE A 226 8.13 1.94 0.30
CA PHE A 226 9.18 1.67 -0.68
C PHE A 226 10.50 1.24 -0.04
N ALA A 227 10.84 1.82 1.12
CA ALA A 227 12.10 1.54 1.82
C ALA A 227 12.04 0.31 2.74
N HIS A 228 10.84 -0.09 3.18
CA HIS A 228 10.63 -1.12 4.21
C HIS A 228 9.51 -2.12 3.85
N PRO A 229 9.51 -2.72 2.64
CA PRO A 229 8.46 -3.63 2.20
C PRO A 229 8.38 -4.92 3.05
N ASP A 230 9.51 -5.34 3.63
CA ASP A 230 9.65 -6.55 4.44
C ASP A 230 9.16 -6.40 5.89
N GLN A 231 8.82 -5.17 6.32
CA GLN A 231 8.36 -4.90 7.68
C GLN A 231 6.85 -5.11 7.86
N PHE A 232 6.11 -5.36 6.78
CA PHE A 232 4.66 -5.51 6.80
C PHE A 232 4.25 -6.85 6.21
N SER A 233 3.23 -7.46 6.80
CA SER A 233 2.48 -8.52 6.11
C SER A 233 1.76 -7.97 4.88
N VAL A 234 1.41 -8.84 3.94
CA VAL A 234 0.64 -8.46 2.74
C VAL A 234 -0.67 -7.76 3.10
N ALA A 235 -1.37 -8.24 4.13
CA ALA A 235 -2.62 -7.64 4.58
C ALA A 235 -2.43 -6.21 5.12
N GLU A 236 -1.37 -5.98 5.89
CA GLU A 236 -0.99 -4.66 6.41
C GLU A 236 -0.59 -3.72 5.29
N TYR A 237 0.22 -4.19 4.34
CA TYR A 237 0.63 -3.44 3.16
C TYR A 237 -0.59 -2.99 2.34
N ASN A 238 -1.50 -3.93 2.05
CA ASN A 238 -2.72 -3.64 1.30
C ASN A 238 -3.63 -2.66 2.03
N GLN A 239 -3.76 -2.80 3.36
CA GLN A 239 -4.51 -1.85 4.18
C GLN A 239 -3.92 -0.43 4.07
N MET A 240 -2.60 -0.28 4.10
CA MET A 240 -1.96 1.02 3.95
C MET A 240 -2.15 1.62 2.55
N LEU A 241 -2.07 0.81 1.50
CA LEU A 241 -2.26 1.28 0.13
C LEU A 241 -3.67 1.86 -0.09
N THR A 242 -4.71 1.30 0.54
CA THR A 242 -6.08 1.84 0.45
C THR A 242 -6.23 3.25 1.03
N LYS A 243 -5.24 3.73 1.78
CA LYS A 243 -5.24 5.08 2.37
C LYS A 243 -4.56 6.12 1.48
N LEU A 244 -3.73 5.71 0.53
CA LEU A 244 -3.05 6.61 -0.39
C LEU A 244 -4.07 7.33 -1.28
N ASP A 245 -3.88 8.63 -1.48
CA ASP A 245 -4.57 9.34 -2.55
C ASP A 245 -3.95 8.97 -3.91
N ASP A 246 -4.69 9.25 -4.99
CA ASP A 246 -4.26 8.93 -6.36
C ASP A 246 -2.87 9.51 -6.69
N ALA A 247 -2.53 10.68 -6.14
CA ALA A 247 -1.25 11.33 -6.36
C ALA A 247 -0.08 10.60 -5.67
N SER A 248 -0.29 10.13 -4.45
CA SER A 248 0.69 9.35 -3.70
C SER A 248 0.86 7.96 -4.32
N LEU A 249 -0.23 7.32 -4.74
CA LEU A 249 -0.18 6.05 -5.46
C LEU A 249 0.60 6.20 -6.78
N ALA A 250 0.33 7.24 -7.58
CA ALA A 250 1.07 7.52 -8.80
C ALA A 250 2.58 7.71 -8.53
N THR A 251 2.92 8.46 -7.46
CA THR A 251 4.31 8.66 -7.03
C THR A 251 4.99 7.34 -6.66
N MET A 252 4.26 6.42 -6.01
CA MET A 252 4.78 5.09 -5.69
C MET A 252 5.08 4.32 -6.96
N LEU A 253 4.11 4.22 -7.88
CA LEU A 253 4.28 3.50 -9.14
C LEU A 253 5.43 4.07 -9.98
N ASP A 254 5.58 5.41 -10.03
CA ASP A 254 6.73 6.07 -10.68
C ASP A 254 8.07 5.61 -10.09
N GLY A 255 8.16 5.44 -8.77
CA GLY A 255 9.35 4.94 -8.10
C GLY A 255 9.71 3.50 -8.51
N TYR A 256 8.71 2.63 -8.65
CA TYR A 256 8.91 1.25 -9.10
C TYR A 256 9.29 1.19 -10.59
N GLU A 257 8.65 1.98 -11.44
CA GLU A 257 9.08 2.13 -12.83
C GLU A 257 10.51 2.61 -12.93
N GLN A 258 10.91 3.60 -12.12
CA GLN A 258 12.28 4.10 -12.12
C GLN A 258 13.27 3.01 -11.70
N ALA A 259 12.94 2.19 -10.69
CA ALA A 259 13.78 1.06 -10.29
C ALA A 259 13.96 0.04 -11.44
N LEU A 260 12.90 -0.24 -12.20
CA LEU A 260 12.93 -1.12 -13.37
C LEU A 260 13.79 -0.54 -14.51
N ARG A 261 13.72 0.78 -14.73
CA ARG A 261 14.55 1.50 -15.71
C ARG A 261 16.02 1.50 -15.30
N ASP A 262 16.31 1.80 -14.03
CA ASP A 262 17.67 1.81 -13.49
C ASP A 262 18.32 0.43 -13.56
N ALA A 263 17.53 -0.64 -13.42
CA ALA A 263 17.97 -2.02 -13.58
C ALA A 263 18.11 -2.48 -15.05
N GLY A 264 17.73 -1.65 -16.03
CA GLY A 264 17.75 -1.98 -17.45
C GLY A 264 16.72 -3.03 -17.88
N THR A 265 15.68 -3.24 -17.08
CA THR A 265 14.57 -4.16 -17.40
C THR A 265 13.43 -3.46 -18.14
N LEU A 266 13.35 -2.14 -18.01
CA LEU A 266 12.34 -1.33 -18.67
C LEU A 266 13.00 -0.30 -19.59
N ASP A 267 12.95 -0.59 -20.90
CA ASP A 267 13.33 0.33 -21.96
C ASP A 267 12.08 0.80 -22.72
N GLY A 268 11.87 2.11 -22.82
CA GLY A 268 10.73 2.70 -23.56
C GLY A 268 9.55 3.13 -22.69
N ASP A 269 8.45 3.50 -23.35
CA ASP A 269 7.22 3.96 -22.70
C ASP A 269 6.39 2.78 -22.22
N THR A 270 5.78 2.92 -21.03
CA THR A 270 4.87 1.93 -20.44
C THR A 270 3.41 2.25 -20.80
N ASN A 271 2.57 1.22 -20.87
CA ASN A 271 1.11 1.38 -20.97
C ASN A 271 0.44 1.17 -19.60
N ASP A 272 -0.88 1.39 -19.54
CA ASP A 272 -1.65 1.27 -18.29
C ASP A 272 -1.59 -0.16 -17.71
N LEU A 273 -1.57 -1.19 -18.56
CA LEU A 273 -1.44 -2.59 -18.16
C LEU A 273 -0.09 -2.86 -17.49
N TYR A 274 1.00 -2.24 -17.95
CA TYR A 274 2.30 -2.36 -17.30
C TYR A 274 2.27 -1.77 -15.88
N ARG A 275 1.64 -0.60 -15.72
CA ARG A 275 1.48 0.03 -14.39
C ARG A 275 0.59 -0.80 -13.48
N GLU A 276 -0.42 -1.43 -14.06
CA GLU A 276 -1.31 -2.35 -13.36
C GLU A 276 -0.58 -3.63 -12.91
N TRP A 277 0.33 -4.16 -13.73
CA TRP A 277 1.19 -5.28 -13.32
C TRP A 277 2.08 -4.91 -12.13
N ILE A 278 2.70 -3.72 -12.15
CA ILE A 278 3.45 -3.21 -10.99
C ILE A 278 2.52 -3.25 -9.78
N TRP A 279 1.35 -2.61 -9.86
CA TRP A 279 0.37 -2.56 -8.78
C TRP A 279 0.02 -3.93 -8.18
N TRP A 280 -0.36 -4.91 -9.01
CA TRP A 280 -0.69 -6.25 -8.51
C TRP A 280 0.51 -6.97 -7.93
N THR A 281 1.71 -6.76 -8.48
CA THR A 281 2.94 -7.30 -7.89
C THR A 281 3.21 -6.67 -6.53
N LEU A 282 2.97 -5.37 -6.34
CA LEU A 282 3.07 -4.70 -5.03
C LEU A 282 2.11 -5.28 -4.00
N LEU A 283 0.88 -5.59 -4.40
CA LEU A 283 -0.14 -6.20 -3.53
C LEU A 283 0.24 -7.62 -3.08
N THR A 284 1.31 -8.22 -3.62
CA THR A 284 1.91 -9.45 -3.09
C THR A 284 2.92 -9.20 -1.97
N GLY A 285 3.14 -7.94 -1.56
CA GLY A 285 4.10 -7.52 -0.55
C GLY A 285 5.54 -7.36 -1.07
N MET A 286 5.73 -7.24 -2.38
CA MET A 286 7.07 -7.16 -2.99
C MET A 286 7.63 -5.76 -2.99
N GLY A 287 8.92 -5.66 -2.62
CA GLY A 287 9.69 -4.44 -2.72
C GLY A 287 10.21 -4.14 -4.14
N PRO A 288 10.82 -2.97 -4.38
CA PRO A 288 11.32 -2.58 -5.69
C PRO A 288 12.36 -3.54 -6.27
N SER A 289 13.27 -4.04 -5.42
CA SER A 289 14.25 -5.04 -5.81
C SER A 289 13.63 -6.38 -6.19
N ASP A 290 12.53 -6.76 -5.53
CA ASP A 290 11.81 -8.01 -5.80
C ASP A 290 11.04 -7.90 -7.12
N VAL A 291 10.40 -6.76 -7.36
CA VAL A 291 9.75 -6.44 -8.65
C VAL A 291 10.76 -6.44 -9.79
N VAL A 292 11.94 -5.85 -9.60
CA VAL A 292 13.04 -5.91 -10.59
C VAL A 292 13.50 -7.35 -10.82
N SER A 293 13.70 -8.12 -9.75
CA SER A 293 14.11 -9.53 -9.86
C SER A 293 13.06 -10.35 -10.58
N ARG A 294 11.77 -10.11 -10.32
CA ARG A 294 10.66 -10.72 -11.03
C ARG A 294 10.65 -10.33 -12.50
N ALA A 295 10.85 -9.06 -12.82
CA ALA A 295 10.94 -8.58 -14.19
C ALA A 295 12.04 -9.30 -14.97
N GLN A 296 13.23 -9.46 -14.36
CA GLN A 296 14.36 -10.17 -14.96
C GLN A 296 14.07 -11.66 -15.14
N GLN A 297 13.46 -12.30 -14.15
CA GLN A 297 13.12 -13.73 -14.17
C GLN A 297 12.08 -14.05 -15.25
N GLU A 298 11.07 -13.18 -15.40
CA GLU A 298 9.94 -13.40 -16.32
C GLU A 298 10.14 -12.75 -17.69
N GLY A 299 11.26 -12.06 -17.90
CA GLY A 299 11.57 -11.36 -19.15
C GLY A 299 10.59 -10.21 -19.43
N VAL A 300 10.17 -9.49 -18.39
CA VAL A 300 9.23 -8.36 -18.52
C VAL A 300 9.93 -7.17 -19.15
N THR A 301 9.30 -6.62 -20.17
CA THR A 301 9.73 -5.46 -20.97
C THR A 301 8.54 -4.52 -21.14
N ALA A 302 8.77 -3.31 -21.65
CA ALA A 302 7.70 -2.32 -21.90
C ALA A 302 6.51 -2.89 -22.71
N GLY A 303 6.78 -3.76 -23.68
CA GLY A 303 5.75 -4.36 -24.55
C GLY A 303 5.23 -5.73 -24.11
N THR A 304 5.57 -6.20 -22.91
CA THR A 304 5.18 -7.56 -22.45
C THR A 304 3.66 -7.77 -22.43
N PHE A 305 2.89 -6.72 -22.12
CA PHE A 305 1.44 -6.80 -22.00
C PHE A 305 0.67 -6.33 -23.24
N ASP A 306 1.36 -6.01 -24.35
CA ASP A 306 0.72 -5.55 -25.59
C ASP A 306 -0.26 -6.58 -26.16
N LYS A 307 -0.01 -7.88 -25.94
CA LYS A 307 -0.94 -8.95 -26.36
C LYS A 307 -2.28 -8.95 -25.62
N LEU A 308 -2.31 -8.39 -24.41
CA LEU A 308 -3.55 -8.23 -23.64
C LEU A 308 -4.29 -6.95 -24.04
N GLU A 309 -3.62 -6.03 -24.72
CA GLU A 309 -4.21 -4.78 -25.18
C GLU A 309 -5.28 -5.06 -26.25
N GLY A 310 -6.50 -4.59 -26.01
CA GLY A 310 -7.63 -4.79 -26.92
C GLY A 310 -8.49 -6.02 -26.62
N LEU A 311 -8.03 -6.90 -25.72
CA LEU A 311 -8.92 -7.89 -25.12
C LEU A 311 -9.88 -7.22 -24.14
N GLU A 312 -11.07 -7.78 -23.98
CA GLU A 312 -12.01 -7.29 -22.99
C GLU A 312 -11.53 -7.70 -21.59
N ILE A 313 -11.40 -6.70 -20.71
CA ILE A 313 -11.04 -6.91 -19.30
C ILE A 313 -12.33 -7.02 -18.49
N VAL A 314 -12.54 -8.18 -17.87
CA VAL A 314 -13.60 -8.39 -16.87
C VAL A 314 -12.97 -8.33 -15.49
N ARG A 315 -13.57 -7.59 -14.57
CA ARG A 315 -13.03 -7.36 -13.23
C ARG A 315 -13.69 -8.29 -12.23
N GLY A 316 -12.88 -9.05 -11.50
CA GLY A 316 -13.36 -9.83 -10.35
C GLY A 316 -13.82 -8.93 -9.21
N GLU A 317 -14.43 -9.52 -8.18
CA GLU A 317 -14.88 -8.81 -6.98
C GLU A 317 -13.74 -8.04 -6.29
N ASP A 318 -12.54 -8.61 -6.29
CA ASP A 318 -11.32 -8.01 -5.73
C ASP A 318 -10.60 -7.05 -6.69
N GLY A 319 -11.16 -6.82 -7.88
CA GLY A 319 -10.63 -5.95 -8.92
C GLY A 319 -9.60 -6.60 -9.84
N ARG A 320 -9.17 -7.85 -9.61
CA ARG A 320 -8.18 -8.53 -10.45
C ARG A 320 -8.68 -8.66 -11.89
N PRO A 321 -7.82 -8.41 -12.89
CA PRO A 321 -8.21 -8.52 -14.29
C PRO A 321 -8.29 -9.98 -14.75
N PHE A 322 -9.41 -10.30 -15.39
CA PHE A 322 -9.62 -11.45 -16.25
C PHE A 322 -9.67 -10.95 -17.70
N PHE A 323 -9.13 -11.71 -18.64
CA PHE A 323 -9.11 -11.31 -20.05
C PHE A 323 -9.97 -12.27 -20.87
N LEU A 324 -11.06 -11.76 -21.43
CA LEU A 324 -11.96 -12.53 -22.29
C LEU A 324 -11.32 -12.66 -23.69
N LEU A 325 -11.24 -13.89 -24.19
CA LEU A 325 -10.58 -14.17 -25.47
C LEU A 325 -11.57 -14.00 -26.63
N ASP A 326 -11.09 -13.43 -27.74
CA ASP A 326 -11.77 -13.46 -29.03
C ASP A 326 -11.37 -14.73 -29.80
N GLY A 327 -11.95 -15.86 -29.39
CA GLY A 327 -11.61 -17.20 -29.88
C GLY A 327 -10.56 -17.90 -29.02
N SER A 328 -9.68 -18.69 -29.64
CA SER A 328 -8.64 -19.51 -28.97
C SER A 328 -7.22 -19.13 -29.37
N HIS A 329 -7.04 -18.17 -30.29
CA HIS A 329 -5.71 -17.76 -30.73
C HIS A 329 -4.94 -17.14 -29.56
N ASP A 330 -3.63 -17.45 -29.46
CA ASP A 330 -2.75 -17.00 -28.38
C ASP A 330 -3.24 -17.36 -26.96
N ALA A 331 -4.22 -18.25 -26.78
CA ALA A 331 -4.82 -18.54 -25.47
C ALA A 331 -3.79 -18.90 -24.39
N ARG A 332 -2.73 -19.61 -24.79
CA ARG A 332 -1.59 -19.96 -23.94
C ARG A 332 -0.85 -18.71 -23.41
N ASP A 333 -0.55 -17.78 -24.31
CA ASP A 333 0.16 -16.55 -23.97
C ASP A 333 -0.75 -15.62 -23.16
N VAL A 334 -2.03 -15.52 -23.50
CA VAL A 334 -3.00 -14.73 -22.73
C VAL A 334 -3.14 -15.28 -21.31
N ALA A 335 -3.24 -16.60 -21.13
CA ALA A 335 -3.27 -17.21 -19.79
C ALA A 335 -1.98 -16.93 -19.00
N ARG A 336 -0.80 -17.09 -19.65
CA ARG A 336 0.50 -16.77 -19.03
C ARG A 336 0.60 -15.30 -18.62
N LEU A 337 0.27 -14.38 -19.51
CA LEU A 337 0.37 -12.95 -19.25
C LEU A 337 -0.65 -12.49 -18.21
N THR A 338 -1.82 -13.14 -18.14
CA THR A 338 -2.82 -12.87 -17.09
C THR A 338 -2.31 -13.31 -15.72
N GLU A 339 -1.66 -14.47 -15.62
CA GLU A 339 -0.99 -14.91 -14.37
C GLU A 339 0.07 -13.90 -13.93
N LEU A 340 0.95 -13.51 -14.87
CA LEU A 340 2.01 -12.54 -14.60
C LEU A 340 1.44 -11.18 -14.17
N MET A 341 0.42 -10.67 -14.88
CA MET A 341 -0.28 -9.42 -14.60
C MET A 341 -0.76 -9.37 -13.15
N ASN A 342 -1.24 -10.50 -12.62
CA ASN A 342 -1.75 -10.64 -11.26
C ASN A 342 -0.63 -10.90 -10.21
N GLY A 343 0.63 -10.56 -10.52
CA GLY A 343 1.76 -10.65 -9.59
C GLY A 343 2.34 -12.06 -9.39
N ARG A 344 1.78 -13.08 -10.05
CA ARG A 344 2.28 -14.47 -9.97
C ARG A 344 3.50 -14.67 -10.88
N GLN A 345 4.16 -15.82 -10.75
CA GLN A 345 5.38 -16.17 -11.50
C GLN A 345 5.10 -17.38 -12.38
N PRO A 346 4.57 -17.17 -13.61
CA PRO A 346 4.31 -18.26 -14.52
C PRO A 346 5.59 -18.96 -15.01
N SER A 347 6.75 -18.32 -14.83
CA SER A 347 8.03 -18.71 -15.41
C SER A 347 8.07 -18.61 -16.94
N LEU A 348 9.29 -18.44 -17.49
CA LEU A 348 9.56 -18.53 -18.93
C LEU A 348 9.65 -19.99 -19.40
N SER A 349 10.00 -20.91 -18.50
CA SER A 349 9.87 -22.35 -18.71
C SER A 349 8.70 -22.86 -17.89
N ASP A 350 7.66 -23.31 -18.57
CA ASP A 350 6.38 -23.58 -17.93
C ASP A 350 6.04 -25.06 -18.02
N GLY A 351 6.62 -25.84 -17.10
CA GLY A 351 6.40 -27.28 -17.06
C GLY A 351 4.93 -27.67 -16.89
N ARG A 352 4.10 -26.77 -16.34
CA ARG A 352 2.66 -26.99 -16.17
C ARG A 352 1.95 -26.86 -17.53
N ARG A 353 2.08 -25.73 -18.22
CA ARG A 353 1.46 -25.55 -19.55
C ARG A 353 2.09 -26.45 -20.62
N ASP A 354 3.40 -26.73 -20.53
CA ASP A 354 4.08 -27.70 -21.40
C ASP A 354 3.56 -29.12 -21.17
N GLY A 355 3.32 -29.49 -19.90
CA GLY A 355 2.75 -30.78 -19.53
C GLY A 355 1.28 -30.93 -19.93
N ASN A 356 0.60 -29.81 -20.25
CA ASN A 356 -0.79 -29.72 -20.67
C ASN A 356 -0.93 -29.14 -22.10
N ASP A 357 0.06 -29.34 -22.97
CA ASP A 357 0.15 -28.75 -24.30
C ASP A 357 -1.12 -28.95 -25.17
N TRP A 358 -1.81 -30.08 -25.00
CA TRP A 358 -3.08 -30.38 -25.68
C TRP A 358 -4.18 -29.34 -25.43
N SER A 359 -4.12 -28.62 -24.30
CA SER A 359 -5.08 -27.57 -23.95
C SER A 359 -5.00 -26.38 -24.90
N TYR A 360 -3.80 -26.11 -25.43
CA TYR A 360 -3.52 -24.91 -26.21
C TYR A 360 -3.09 -25.21 -27.65
N ASP A 361 -2.21 -26.18 -27.84
CA ASP A 361 -1.42 -26.32 -29.07
C ASP A 361 -1.86 -27.49 -29.97
N GLY A 362 -2.63 -28.46 -29.45
CA GLY A 362 -3.22 -29.58 -30.21
C GLY A 362 -2.20 -30.46 -30.97
N PRO A 363 -2.33 -31.79 -31.02
CA PRO A 363 -1.53 -32.57 -31.96
C PRO A 363 -1.89 -32.17 -33.41
N LEU A 364 -0.93 -32.14 -34.34
CA LEU A 364 -1.01 -31.72 -35.77
C LEU A 364 -2.26 -32.13 -36.61
N TRP A 365 -3.13 -33.00 -36.08
CA TRP A 365 -4.31 -33.56 -36.75
C TRP A 365 -5.62 -33.33 -35.96
N PHE A 366 -5.60 -32.64 -34.82
CA PHE A 366 -6.75 -32.29 -33.99
C PHE A 366 -6.65 -30.85 -33.50
N ASP A 367 -7.79 -30.16 -33.43
CA ASP A 367 -7.92 -28.87 -32.75
C ASP A 367 -7.47 -29.01 -31.28
N SER A 368 -6.88 -27.96 -30.70
CA SER A 368 -6.63 -27.91 -29.26
C SER A 368 -7.94 -27.84 -28.46
N ASP A 369 -7.93 -28.14 -27.16
CA ASP A 369 -9.17 -28.07 -26.37
C ASP A 369 -9.75 -26.64 -26.33
N ALA A 370 -8.88 -25.61 -26.31
CA ALA A 370 -9.32 -24.22 -26.44
C ALA A 370 -9.98 -23.94 -27.81
N GLU A 371 -9.38 -24.43 -28.90
CA GLU A 371 -9.99 -24.34 -30.24
C GLU A 371 -11.32 -25.09 -30.31
N LEU A 372 -11.42 -26.27 -29.69
CA LEU A 372 -12.68 -27.02 -29.62
C LEU A 372 -13.76 -26.21 -28.90
N VAL A 373 -13.46 -25.57 -27.77
CA VAL A 373 -14.44 -24.69 -27.09
C VAL A 373 -14.89 -23.57 -28.02
N ALA A 374 -13.95 -22.84 -28.63
CA ALA A 374 -14.24 -21.70 -29.48
C ALA A 374 -15.00 -22.08 -30.77
N ASN A 375 -14.58 -23.14 -31.46
CA ASN A 375 -15.19 -23.63 -32.71
C ASN A 375 -16.62 -24.15 -32.50
N ASN A 376 -16.95 -24.54 -31.28
CA ASN A 376 -18.29 -24.97 -30.90
C ASN A 376 -19.16 -23.85 -30.30
N GLY A 377 -18.75 -22.59 -30.48
CA GLY A 377 -19.51 -21.43 -30.03
C GLY A 377 -19.50 -21.23 -28.52
N GLY A 378 -18.55 -21.83 -27.80
CA GLY A 378 -18.25 -21.51 -26.41
C GLY A 378 -17.40 -20.24 -26.29
N ALA A 379 -17.13 -19.83 -25.06
CA ALA A 379 -16.26 -18.71 -24.74
C ALA A 379 -15.15 -19.13 -23.78
N LEU A 380 -14.02 -18.43 -23.85
CA LEU A 380 -12.85 -18.63 -23.00
C LEU A 380 -12.48 -17.32 -22.32
N ILE A 381 -12.08 -17.39 -21.06
CA ILE A 381 -11.52 -16.28 -20.31
C ILE A 381 -10.25 -16.74 -19.59
N ALA A 382 -9.18 -15.95 -19.69
CA ALA A 382 -7.96 -16.20 -18.93
C ALA A 382 -8.11 -15.72 -17.49
N THR A 383 -7.67 -16.54 -16.54
CA THR A 383 -7.84 -16.31 -15.11
C THR A 383 -6.57 -15.77 -14.45
N PRO A 384 -6.68 -15.07 -13.31
CA PRO A 384 -5.52 -14.69 -12.48
C PRO A 384 -4.62 -15.86 -12.08
N GLU A 385 -5.15 -17.09 -12.08
CA GLU A 385 -4.44 -18.31 -11.76
C GLU A 385 -3.65 -18.88 -12.94
N GLY A 386 -3.70 -18.24 -14.11
CA GLY A 386 -2.94 -18.64 -15.28
C GLY A 386 -3.51 -19.85 -16.01
N THR A 387 -4.78 -20.13 -15.80
CA THR A 387 -5.57 -21.16 -16.50
C THR A 387 -6.63 -20.48 -17.36
N LEU A 388 -7.38 -21.26 -18.13
CA LEU A 388 -8.58 -20.80 -18.83
C LEU A 388 -9.82 -21.26 -18.05
N MET A 389 -10.85 -20.43 -18.05
CA MET A 389 -12.22 -20.83 -17.72
C MET A 389 -13.08 -20.78 -18.98
N ALA A 390 -13.89 -21.81 -19.18
CA ALA A 390 -14.70 -22.00 -20.38
C ALA A 390 -16.19 -22.06 -20.04
N ALA A 391 -16.99 -21.29 -20.79
CA ALA A 391 -18.44 -21.45 -20.83
C ALA A 391 -18.82 -22.18 -22.13
N PRO A 392 -19.50 -23.34 -22.03
CA PRO A 392 -19.96 -24.05 -23.23
C PRO A 392 -21.05 -23.27 -23.98
N GLY A 393 -21.02 -23.38 -25.31
CA GLY A 393 -22.04 -22.84 -26.22
C GLY A 393 -23.40 -23.54 -26.16
N PRO A 394 -24.34 -23.13 -27.04
CA PRO A 394 -25.63 -23.80 -27.18
C PRO A 394 -25.42 -25.26 -27.61
N SER A 395 -26.28 -26.18 -27.15
CA SER A 395 -26.07 -27.62 -27.26
C SER A 395 -25.85 -28.12 -28.70
N SER A 396 -24.59 -28.30 -29.11
CA SER A 396 -24.20 -29.21 -30.19
C SER A 396 -22.69 -29.43 -30.23
N ILE A 397 -22.16 -30.30 -29.36
CA ILE A 397 -20.81 -30.86 -29.58
C ILE A 397 -20.90 -32.37 -29.51
N GLY A 398 -20.77 -33.02 -30.65
CA GLY A 398 -20.80 -34.47 -30.84
C GLY A 398 -19.54 -35.19 -30.34
N ILE A 399 -18.94 -34.74 -29.24
CA ILE A 399 -17.94 -35.49 -28.48
C ILE A 399 -18.74 -36.42 -27.54
N PRO A 400 -18.42 -37.73 -27.44
CA PRO A 400 -19.05 -38.60 -26.44
C PRO A 400 -18.85 -37.97 -25.06
N ASN A 401 -19.97 -37.80 -24.34
CA ASN A 401 -20.08 -36.93 -23.19
C ASN A 401 -19.22 -37.43 -22.01
N ILE A 402 -17.92 -37.09 -21.98
CA ILE A 402 -17.07 -37.21 -20.79
C ILE A 402 -17.46 -36.13 -19.76
N THR A 403 -18.05 -35.04 -20.23
CA THR A 403 -18.69 -33.99 -19.44
C THR A 403 -19.98 -34.47 -18.74
N ASP A 404 -20.77 -35.43 -19.25
CA ASP A 404 -21.87 -36.08 -18.50
C ASP A 404 -21.33 -37.12 -17.52
N LEU A 405 -20.16 -37.71 -17.81
CA LEU A 405 -19.57 -38.75 -16.96
C LEU A 405 -18.94 -38.16 -15.70
N PHE A 406 -18.57 -36.87 -15.72
CA PHE A 406 -17.86 -36.20 -14.62
C PHE A 406 -18.38 -34.80 -14.20
N SER A 407 -19.33 -34.16 -14.90
CA SER A 407 -19.90 -32.85 -14.47
C SER A 407 -20.99 -32.94 -13.38
N ALA A 408 -20.98 -34.01 -12.58
CA ALA A 408 -21.75 -34.00 -11.36
C ALA A 408 -21.07 -33.05 -10.36
N LYS A 409 -21.73 -31.92 -10.05
CA LYS A 409 -21.43 -30.98 -8.93
C LYS A 409 -20.47 -29.79 -9.20
N GLY A 410 -20.52 -29.12 -10.34
CA GLY A 410 -20.09 -27.69 -10.40
C GLY A 410 -19.19 -27.26 -11.56
N GLY A 411 -18.55 -28.19 -12.26
CA GLY A 411 -17.62 -27.93 -13.37
C GLY A 411 -16.57 -29.04 -13.46
N THR A 412 -15.63 -28.95 -14.40
CA THR A 412 -14.49 -29.90 -14.44
C THR A 412 -13.26 -29.25 -15.07
N THR A 413 -12.08 -29.48 -14.48
CA THR A 413 -10.81 -29.07 -15.07
C THR A 413 -10.24 -30.14 -15.98
N TRP A 414 -9.93 -29.73 -17.20
CA TRP A 414 -9.36 -30.55 -18.25
C TRP A 414 -8.04 -29.93 -18.75
N GLY A 415 -6.91 -30.51 -18.33
CA GLY A 415 -5.60 -29.89 -18.58
C GLY A 415 -5.56 -28.51 -17.94
N GLU A 416 -5.62 -27.46 -18.75
CA GLU A 416 -5.54 -26.06 -18.34
C GLU A 416 -6.88 -25.32 -18.38
N ILE A 417 -7.97 -26.02 -18.68
CA ILE A 417 -9.28 -25.41 -18.93
C ILE A 417 -10.29 -25.91 -17.91
N PHE A 418 -10.76 -25.02 -17.04
CA PHE A 418 -11.91 -25.27 -16.19
C PHE A 418 -13.21 -25.01 -16.98
N VAL A 419 -13.98 -26.07 -17.22
CA VAL A 419 -15.24 -25.99 -17.98
C VAL A 419 -16.41 -25.91 -17.03
N THR A 420 -17.14 -24.80 -17.12
CA THR A 420 -18.36 -24.54 -16.33
C THR A 420 -19.51 -25.45 -16.75
N GLN A 421 -20.47 -25.67 -15.84
CA GLN A 421 -21.64 -26.50 -16.11
C GLN A 421 -22.64 -25.83 -17.07
N GLY A 422 -23.28 -26.65 -17.91
CA GLY A 422 -24.46 -26.28 -18.69
C GLY A 422 -24.16 -25.94 -20.14
N SER A 423 -25.19 -25.54 -20.88
CA SER A 423 -25.09 -25.00 -22.23
C SER A 423 -25.66 -23.60 -22.24
N ASN A 424 -24.94 -22.64 -22.81
CA ASN A 424 -25.28 -21.22 -22.70
C ASN A 424 -25.58 -20.63 -24.08
N ASP A 425 -26.68 -19.89 -24.19
CA ASP A 425 -27.02 -19.14 -25.40
C ASP A 425 -26.06 -17.95 -25.62
N ASP A 426 -25.52 -17.41 -24.53
CA ASP A 426 -24.47 -16.38 -24.51
C ASP A 426 -23.35 -16.77 -23.53
N PRO A 427 -22.36 -17.55 -23.99
CA PRO A 427 -21.28 -18.03 -23.13
C PRO A 427 -20.35 -16.92 -22.65
N GLN A 428 -20.17 -15.84 -23.43
CA GLN A 428 -19.36 -14.71 -23.00
C GLN A 428 -20.03 -13.99 -21.83
N GLN A 429 -21.34 -13.72 -21.93
CA GLN A 429 -22.07 -13.13 -20.82
C GLN A 429 -22.04 -14.03 -19.59
N ARG A 430 -22.15 -15.36 -19.76
CA ARG A 430 -22.00 -16.29 -18.63
C ARG A 430 -20.66 -16.13 -17.90
N LEU A 431 -19.55 -16.01 -18.64
CA LEU A 431 -18.24 -15.78 -18.03
C LEU A 431 -18.15 -14.41 -17.34
N ARG A 432 -18.72 -13.36 -17.94
CA ARG A 432 -18.79 -12.04 -17.31
C ARG A 432 -19.55 -12.08 -15.99
N ASP A 433 -20.69 -12.76 -15.96
CA ASP A 433 -21.53 -12.89 -14.78
C ASP A 433 -20.75 -13.60 -13.66
N ILE A 434 -20.15 -14.77 -13.95
CA ILE A 434 -19.35 -15.52 -12.96
C ILE A 434 -18.23 -14.67 -12.37
N VAL A 435 -17.47 -13.97 -13.22
CA VAL A 435 -16.35 -13.13 -12.74
C VAL A 435 -16.84 -11.95 -11.92
N THR A 436 -17.90 -11.27 -12.38
CA THR A 436 -18.41 -10.06 -11.71
C THR A 436 -19.11 -10.40 -10.39
N GLU A 437 -19.83 -11.52 -10.35
CA GLU A 437 -20.50 -12.02 -9.15
C GLU A 437 -19.48 -12.58 -8.13
N GLY A 438 -18.29 -12.99 -8.60
CA GLY A 438 -17.24 -13.51 -7.73
C GLY A 438 -17.53 -14.91 -7.20
N GLU A 439 -18.54 -15.61 -7.72
CA GLU A 439 -18.93 -16.93 -7.27
C GLU A 439 -19.44 -17.84 -8.40
N LEU A 440 -19.31 -19.15 -8.21
CA LEU A 440 -19.91 -20.17 -9.06
C LEU A 440 -20.49 -21.28 -8.19
N ASN A 441 -21.82 -21.46 -8.24
CA ASN A 441 -22.55 -22.45 -7.42
C ASN A 441 -22.33 -22.29 -5.91
N ASP A 442 -22.45 -21.06 -5.40
CA ASP A 442 -22.24 -20.68 -3.99
C ASP A 442 -20.79 -20.90 -3.48
N VAL A 443 -19.82 -21.07 -4.39
CA VAL A 443 -18.39 -21.15 -4.10
C VAL A 443 -17.69 -19.89 -4.59
N GLU A 444 -16.87 -19.27 -3.74
CA GLU A 444 -16.10 -18.07 -4.09
C GLU A 444 -15.09 -18.40 -5.20
N LEU A 445 -15.04 -17.53 -6.22
CA LEU A 445 -14.35 -17.81 -7.48
C LEU A 445 -12.83 -17.91 -7.31
N THR A 446 -12.21 -17.12 -6.45
CA THR A 446 -10.77 -17.20 -6.18
C THR A 446 -10.40 -18.54 -5.57
N GLN A 447 -11.15 -19.01 -4.56
CA GLN A 447 -10.98 -20.32 -3.94
C GLN A 447 -11.13 -21.43 -4.98
N LEU A 448 -12.20 -21.38 -5.76
CA LEU A 448 -12.45 -22.33 -6.83
C LEU A 448 -11.29 -22.37 -7.82
N LEU A 449 -10.89 -21.24 -8.39
CA LEU A 449 -9.83 -21.20 -9.40
C LEU A 449 -8.46 -21.63 -8.84
N GLY A 450 -8.19 -21.35 -7.57
CA GLY A 450 -7.00 -21.86 -6.88
C GLY A 450 -7.00 -23.39 -6.79
N HIS A 451 -8.15 -23.99 -6.47
CA HIS A 451 -8.35 -25.44 -6.47
C HIS A 451 -8.18 -26.04 -7.89
N GLU A 452 -8.84 -25.45 -8.89
CA GLU A 452 -8.76 -25.89 -10.29
C GLU A 452 -7.34 -25.78 -10.88
N ARG A 453 -6.54 -24.82 -10.41
CA ARG A 453 -5.12 -24.73 -10.77
C ARG A 453 -4.34 -25.95 -10.30
N ILE A 454 -4.59 -26.46 -9.11
CA ILE A 454 -3.91 -27.66 -8.60
C ILE A 454 -4.25 -28.88 -9.47
N HIS A 455 -5.50 -29.01 -9.91
CA HIS A 455 -5.86 -30.03 -10.90
C HIS A 455 -5.08 -29.88 -12.20
N SER A 456 -4.88 -28.65 -12.68
CA SER A 456 -4.04 -28.39 -13.85
C SER A 456 -2.59 -28.86 -13.64
N GLU A 457 -2.03 -28.66 -12.44
CA GLU A 457 -0.70 -29.17 -12.06
C GLU A 457 -0.66 -30.70 -12.01
N GLN A 458 -1.70 -31.35 -11.51
CA GLN A 458 -1.80 -32.81 -11.48
C GLN A 458 -1.92 -33.41 -12.90
N TRP A 459 -2.69 -32.76 -13.80
CA TRP A 459 -2.76 -33.13 -15.21
C TRP A 459 -1.38 -33.03 -15.88
N ALA A 460 -0.64 -31.95 -15.65
CA ALA A 460 0.69 -31.76 -16.22
C ALA A 460 1.68 -32.82 -15.71
N ALA A 461 1.60 -33.19 -14.43
CA ALA A 461 2.49 -34.16 -13.82
C ALA A 461 2.23 -35.61 -14.28
N LEU A 462 0.97 -35.99 -14.45
CA LEU A 462 0.59 -37.35 -14.82
C LEU A 462 0.43 -37.52 -16.34
N GLY A 463 0.10 -36.46 -17.05
CA GLY A 463 -0.27 -36.47 -18.46
C GLY A 463 -1.65 -37.06 -18.70
N TYR A 464 -2.21 -36.73 -19.86
CA TYR A 464 -3.61 -36.96 -20.22
C TYR A 464 -4.16 -38.36 -19.86
N ALA A 465 -3.55 -39.42 -20.38
CA ALA A 465 -4.09 -40.77 -20.23
C ALA A 465 -3.95 -41.33 -18.79
N ARG A 466 -2.89 -40.94 -18.09
CA ARG A 466 -2.59 -41.46 -16.76
C ARG A 466 -3.44 -40.78 -15.70
N PHE A 467 -3.67 -39.48 -15.81
CA PHE A 467 -4.54 -38.76 -14.89
C PHE A 467 -5.95 -39.36 -14.91
N ILE A 468 -6.56 -39.53 -16.08
CA ILE A 468 -7.89 -40.17 -16.23
C ILE A 468 -7.93 -41.55 -15.58
N TYR A 469 -6.93 -42.39 -15.86
CA TYR A 469 -6.86 -43.75 -15.30
C TYR A 469 -6.76 -43.72 -13.77
N GLU A 470 -5.88 -42.88 -13.23
CA GLU A 470 -5.65 -42.81 -11.80
C GLU A 470 -6.86 -42.19 -11.09
N TYR A 471 -7.44 -41.11 -11.60
CA TYR A 471 -8.63 -40.45 -11.05
C TYR A 471 -9.83 -41.42 -10.97
N LEU A 472 -10.09 -42.17 -12.05
CA LEU A 472 -11.13 -43.20 -12.07
C LEU A 472 -10.87 -44.35 -11.09
N ARG A 473 -9.61 -44.69 -10.84
CA ARG A 473 -9.22 -45.80 -9.95
C ARG A 473 -9.43 -45.45 -8.47
N GLU A 474 -9.22 -44.20 -8.09
CA GLU A 474 -9.44 -43.71 -6.72
C GLU A 474 -10.94 -43.62 -6.38
N GLY A 475 -11.80 -43.55 -7.40
CA GLY A 475 -13.25 -43.57 -7.26
C GLY A 475 -13.89 -42.20 -7.53
N THR A 476 -15.19 -42.18 -7.77
CA THR A 476 -15.93 -40.96 -8.14
C THR A 476 -16.52 -40.23 -6.92
N ASP A 477 -16.15 -40.63 -5.71
CA ASP A 477 -16.55 -39.90 -4.51
C ASP A 477 -15.60 -38.72 -4.31
N GLY A 478 -16.03 -37.53 -4.75
CA GLY A 478 -15.24 -36.30 -4.65
C GLY A 478 -14.80 -35.95 -3.23
N CYS A 479 -15.45 -36.50 -2.19
CA CYS A 479 -15.08 -36.25 -0.80
C CYS A 479 -13.97 -37.12 -0.24
N HIS A 480 -13.59 -38.18 -0.97
CA HIS A 480 -12.54 -39.11 -0.56
C HIS A 480 -11.61 -39.46 -1.72
N ASN A 481 -11.72 -38.75 -2.84
CA ASN A 481 -10.82 -38.90 -3.96
C ASN A 481 -9.54 -38.14 -3.61
N ARG A 482 -8.41 -38.85 -3.59
CA ARG A 482 -7.11 -38.25 -3.21
C ARG A 482 -6.77 -36.99 -4.02
N PHE A 483 -7.20 -36.90 -5.27
CA PHE A 483 -6.86 -35.77 -6.13
C PHE A 483 -7.60 -34.51 -5.71
N GLU A 484 -8.84 -34.67 -5.25
CA GLU A 484 -9.68 -33.62 -4.67
C GLU A 484 -9.15 -33.21 -3.29
N GLU A 485 -8.74 -34.17 -2.46
CA GLU A 485 -8.09 -33.91 -1.17
C GLU A 485 -6.76 -33.16 -1.34
N GLU A 486 -5.93 -33.59 -2.29
CA GLU A 486 -4.66 -32.93 -2.64
C GLU A 486 -4.86 -31.54 -3.23
N ALA A 487 -5.98 -31.31 -3.93
CA ALA A 487 -6.37 -29.98 -4.43
C ALA A 487 -6.96 -29.08 -3.32
N GLY A 488 -7.18 -29.61 -2.11
CA GLY A 488 -7.71 -28.85 -0.98
C GLY A 488 -9.20 -28.58 -1.12
N LEU A 489 -10.03 -29.55 -0.73
CA LEU A 489 -11.50 -29.41 -0.76
C LEU A 489 -11.99 -28.19 0.07
N PRO A 490 -11.61 -28.02 1.36
CA PRO A 490 -12.01 -26.85 2.13
C PRO A 490 -11.48 -25.54 1.56
N GLU A 491 -10.24 -25.54 1.07
CA GLU A 491 -9.59 -24.37 0.46
C GLU A 491 -10.24 -23.97 -0.87
N GLY A 492 -10.80 -24.93 -1.61
CA GLY A 492 -11.62 -24.73 -2.80
C GLY A 492 -13.09 -24.39 -2.50
N GLY A 493 -13.45 -24.20 -1.22
CA GLY A 493 -14.82 -23.88 -0.79
C GLY A 493 -15.78 -25.07 -0.79
N TYR A 494 -15.30 -26.30 -1.00
CA TYR A 494 -16.10 -27.51 -0.97
C TYR A 494 -16.26 -28.06 0.45
N SER A 495 -17.50 -28.34 0.86
CA SER A 495 -17.79 -29.01 2.13
C SER A 495 -18.21 -30.45 1.91
N CYS A 496 -17.52 -31.38 2.55
CA CYS A 496 -17.91 -32.79 2.61
C CYS A 496 -18.70 -33.07 3.89
N GLN A 497 -19.97 -33.46 3.72
CA GLN A 497 -20.85 -33.90 4.81
C GLN A 497 -20.86 -35.41 4.96
#